data_AF-A0A817YBT1-F1
#
_entry.id   AF-A0A817YBT1-F1
#
_cell.length_a   1.000
_cell.length_b   1.000
_cell.length_c   1.000
_cell.angle_alpha   90.00
_cell.angle_beta   90.00
_cell.angle_gamma   90.00
#
_symmetry.space_group_name_H-M   'P 1'
#
loop_
_entity.id
_entity.type
_entity.pdbx_description
1 polymer ?
#
loop_
_entity_poly.entity_id
_entity_poly.type
_entity_poly.pdbx_seq_one_letter_code
_entity_poly.pdbx_strand_id
1 'polypeptide(L)'
;MTAIQFKRLLDICDLMDVPIKSGSNIVIFAYGLTNPDIFEIGGDIFYHENRRNSRMIPLRSYVDPPSDGKLADFDYVEFRLDNYIVPSSDTTYHCKIFKAPVHFSMKPHAIACEVLIDKNNRDLVHHMLIFECDPLIVFDNNNLPDDLCDNILHQLQSCFVNSATGWAVGGNDVR
;
A
#
# COMPACT_ATOMS: atom_id res chain seq x y z
N MET A 1 -7.03 19.84 25.25
CA MET A 1 -6.83 19.58 23.81
C MET A 1 -7.09 20.88 23.09
N THR A 2 -6.13 21.38 22.30
CA THR A 2 -6.31 22.58 21.48
C THR A 2 -6.54 22.12 20.04
N ALA A 3 -7.59 22.62 19.40
CA ALA A 3 -7.89 22.34 18.00
C ALA A 3 -7.87 23.65 17.22
N ILE A 4 -7.21 23.65 16.06
CA ILE A 4 -7.13 24.78 15.14
C ILE A 4 -7.77 24.36 13.83
N GLN A 5 -8.71 25.17 13.33
CA GLN A 5 -9.35 24.95 12.04
C GLN A 5 -9.04 26.13 11.12
N PHE A 6 -8.67 25.84 9.88
CA PHE A 6 -8.44 26.83 8.84
C PHE A 6 -8.94 26.31 7.49
N LYS A 7 -9.05 27.22 6.53
CA LYS A 7 -9.42 26.92 5.14
C LYS A 7 -8.46 27.64 4.19
N ARG A 8 -8.20 27.03 3.04
CA ARG A 8 -7.37 27.59 1.98
C ARG A 8 -7.92 27.12 0.63
N LEU A 9 -7.73 27.93 -0.41
CA LEU A 9 -8.07 27.56 -1.79
C LEU A 9 -7.07 26.53 -2.33
N LEU A 10 -7.51 25.66 -3.24
CA LEU A 10 -6.65 24.62 -3.83
C LEU A 10 -5.51 25.21 -4.66
N ASP A 11 -5.77 26.32 -5.34
CA ASP A 11 -4.79 27.01 -6.18
C ASP A 11 -5.11 28.52 -6.13
N ILE A 12 -4.06 29.35 -6.12
CA ILE A 12 -4.16 30.81 -6.09
C ILE A 12 -3.13 31.40 -7.04
N CYS A 13 -3.36 32.64 -7.49
CA CYS A 13 -2.45 33.35 -8.40
C CYS A 13 -1.19 33.91 -7.69
N ASP A 14 -0.71 33.24 -6.64
CA ASP A 14 0.55 33.57 -5.96
C ASP A 14 1.62 32.55 -6.39
N LEU A 15 2.65 33.04 -7.07
CA LEU A 15 3.73 32.20 -7.59
C LEU A 15 4.62 31.60 -6.50
N MET A 16 4.54 32.11 -5.27
CA MET A 16 5.29 31.60 -4.12
C MET A 16 4.53 30.51 -3.35
N ASP A 17 3.25 30.29 -3.70
CA ASP A 17 2.41 29.32 -3.02
C ASP A 17 2.43 27.96 -3.73
N VAL A 18 2.35 26.87 -2.94
CA VAL A 18 2.35 25.51 -3.48
C VAL A 18 0.91 25.08 -3.76
N PRO A 19 0.49 24.91 -5.04
CA PRO A 19 -0.89 24.51 -5.36
C PRO A 19 -1.18 23.08 -4.90
N ILE A 20 -2.37 22.85 -4.35
CA ILE A 20 -2.88 21.54 -3.95
C ILE A 20 -3.45 20.84 -5.19
N LYS A 21 -2.62 19.96 -5.76
CA LYS A 21 -2.96 19.17 -6.94
C LYS A 21 -3.56 17.82 -6.56
N SER A 22 -4.22 17.18 -7.51
CA SER A 22 -4.65 15.78 -7.39
C SER A 22 -3.44 14.88 -7.17
N GLY A 23 -3.63 13.82 -6.38
CA GLY A 23 -2.56 12.90 -5.99
C GLY A 23 -1.94 13.25 -4.64
N SER A 24 -0.66 12.90 -4.49
CA SER A 24 0.07 13.01 -3.23
C SER A 24 0.54 14.42 -2.94
N ASN A 25 0.18 14.93 -1.76
CA ASN A 25 0.65 16.21 -1.24
C ASN A 25 1.54 15.97 -0.02
N ILE A 26 2.62 16.73 0.15
CA ILE A 26 3.51 16.59 1.31
C ILE A 26 3.12 17.63 2.35
N VAL A 27 2.64 17.16 3.50
CA VAL A 27 2.39 18.01 4.67
C VAL A 27 3.62 17.96 5.56
N ILE A 28 4.26 19.12 5.75
CA ILE A 28 5.37 19.28 6.67
C ILE A 28 4.87 19.86 7.99
N PHE A 29 5.47 19.45 9.10
CA PHE A 29 5.19 20.04 10.39
C PHE A 29 6.47 20.15 11.22
N ALA A 30 6.46 21.11 12.14
CA ALA A 30 7.41 21.18 13.22
C ALA A 30 6.83 21.91 14.42
N TYR A 31 7.44 21.74 15.59
CA TYR A 31 7.01 22.39 16.81
C TYR A 31 8.19 22.82 17.69
N GLY A 32 7.97 23.93 18.40
CA GLY A 32 8.86 24.47 19.44
C GLY A 32 8.50 23.90 20.82
N LEU A 33 9.45 23.98 21.74
CA LEU A 33 9.30 23.72 23.17
C LEU A 33 8.99 24.98 23.96
N THR A 34 9.45 26.13 23.47
CA THR A 34 9.18 27.43 24.06
C THR A 34 8.10 28.17 23.28
N ASN A 35 7.34 29.01 23.98
CA ASN A 35 6.54 30.00 23.28
C ASN A 35 7.51 30.91 22.51
N PRO A 36 7.28 31.16 21.21
CA PRO A 36 8.15 32.04 20.44
C PRO A 36 8.13 33.41 21.10
N ASP A 37 9.31 33.91 21.48
CA ASP A 37 9.45 35.30 21.91
C ASP A 37 8.99 36.19 20.76
N ILE A 38 8.14 37.17 21.06
CA ILE A 38 7.55 38.11 20.09
C ILE A 38 8.58 38.88 19.24
N PHE A 39 9.86 38.81 19.59
CA PHE A 39 10.97 39.46 18.89
C PHE A 39 11.83 38.51 18.06
N GLU A 40 11.63 37.19 18.16
CA GLU A 40 12.37 36.20 17.38
C GLU A 40 11.46 35.56 16.35
N ILE A 41 11.64 35.93 15.08
CA ILE A 41 10.94 35.28 13.97
C ILE A 41 11.31 33.80 14.03
N GLY A 42 10.32 32.94 14.24
CA GLY A 42 10.49 31.49 14.24
C GLY A 42 11.18 30.89 15.48
N GLY A 43 11.53 31.64 16.53
CA GLY A 43 12.03 31.13 17.82
C GLY A 43 12.91 29.87 17.76
N ASP A 44 12.67 28.94 18.69
CA ASP A 44 13.30 27.61 18.73
C ASP A 44 12.83 26.64 17.62
N ILE A 45 11.87 27.08 16.80
CA ILE A 45 11.43 26.38 15.61
C ILE A 45 12.54 26.47 14.54
N PHE A 46 13.40 27.50 14.49
CA PHE A 46 14.50 27.54 13.50
C PHE A 46 15.45 26.33 13.56
N TYR A 47 15.65 25.75 14.75
CA TYR A 47 16.43 24.53 14.95
C TYR A 47 15.52 23.37 15.35
N HIS A 48 14.82 22.81 14.36
CA HIS A 48 13.76 21.82 14.60
C HIS A 48 14.23 20.43 15.07
N GLU A 49 15.53 20.10 15.07
CA GLU A 49 16.08 18.77 15.40
C GLU A 49 15.16 17.59 14.98
N ASN A 50 14.75 16.74 15.94
CA ASN A 50 13.81 15.62 15.78
C ASN A 50 12.34 16.04 15.99
N ARG A 51 12.06 17.34 16.13
CA ARG A 51 10.72 17.95 16.32
C ARG A 51 10.08 18.38 15.00
N ARG A 52 10.55 17.84 13.88
CA ARG A 52 9.96 18.02 12.54
C ARG A 52 9.69 16.68 11.90
N ASN A 53 8.70 16.64 11.02
CA ASN A 53 8.53 15.53 10.10
C ASN A 53 7.72 15.97 8.88
N SER A 54 7.57 15.07 7.92
CA SER A 54 6.72 15.23 6.75
C SER A 54 5.87 13.99 6.55
N ARG A 55 4.65 14.17 6.05
CA ARG A 55 3.76 13.07 5.69
C ARG A 55 3.15 13.31 4.32
N MET A 56 3.16 12.28 3.48
CA MET A 56 2.46 12.28 2.21
C MET A 56 0.98 11.97 2.44
N ILE A 57 0.08 12.84 1.99
CA ILE A 57 -1.37 12.75 2.19
C ILE A 57 -2.08 13.14 0.88
N PRO A 58 -3.09 12.39 0.45
CA PRO A 58 -3.95 12.82 -0.66
C PRO A 58 -4.96 13.86 -0.16
N LEU A 59 -4.62 15.15 -0.26
CA LEU A 59 -5.52 16.25 0.12
C LEU A 59 -6.67 16.46 -0.89
N ARG A 60 -6.51 15.92 -2.10
CA ARG A 60 -7.47 15.99 -3.20
C ARG A 60 -7.69 14.59 -3.78
N SER A 61 -8.12 13.64 -2.95
CA SER A 61 -8.66 12.36 -3.42
C SER A 61 -10.17 12.42 -3.49
N TYR A 62 -10.73 12.05 -4.65
CA TYR A 62 -12.06 11.45 -4.69
C TYR A 62 -11.90 10.06 -4.07
N VAL A 63 -12.28 9.92 -2.79
CA VAL A 63 -12.64 8.63 -2.25
C VAL A 63 -14.14 8.62 -2.35
N ASP A 64 -14.69 7.86 -3.30
CA ASP A 64 -16.11 7.55 -3.21
C ASP A 64 -16.31 6.94 -1.82
N PRO A 65 -17.27 7.44 -1.02
CA PRO A 65 -17.58 6.79 0.24
C PRO A 65 -17.81 5.31 -0.08
N PRO A 66 -17.25 4.38 0.73
CA PRO A 66 -17.50 2.97 0.52
C PRO A 66 -19.01 2.82 0.39
N SER A 67 -19.50 2.29 -0.73
CA SER A 67 -20.93 2.28 -0.98
C SER A 67 -21.61 1.57 0.19
N ASP A 68 -22.54 2.25 0.85
CA ASP A 68 -23.38 1.70 1.93
C ASP A 68 -24.25 0.50 1.48
N GLY A 69 -24.04 0.02 0.25
CA GLY A 69 -24.63 -1.19 -0.27
C GLY A 69 -24.29 -2.32 0.67
N LYS A 70 -25.32 -2.86 1.32
CA LYS A 70 -25.28 -4.14 2.03
C LYS A 70 -24.37 -5.08 1.25
N LEU A 71 -23.16 -5.30 1.76
CA LEU A 71 -22.23 -6.26 1.23
C LEU A 71 -23.03 -7.55 1.10
N ALA A 72 -23.19 -8.06 -0.13
CA ALA A 72 -23.67 -9.41 -0.32
C ALA A 72 -22.74 -10.36 0.48
N ASP A 73 -23.21 -11.54 0.85
CA ASP A 73 -22.31 -12.57 1.36
C ASP A 73 -21.24 -12.82 0.29
N PHE A 74 -20.01 -12.36 0.52
CA PHE A 74 -18.87 -12.61 -0.33
C PHE A 74 -18.10 -13.80 0.24
N ASP A 75 -17.69 -14.71 -0.65
CA ASP A 75 -16.68 -15.69 -0.32
C ASP A 75 -15.29 -15.05 -0.37
N TYR A 76 -14.41 -15.48 0.53
CA TYR A 76 -13.05 -14.99 0.64
C TYR A 76 -12.05 -16.07 0.20
N VAL A 77 -10.99 -15.64 -0.46
CA VAL A 77 -9.89 -16.51 -0.89
C VAL A 77 -8.60 -15.90 -0.35
N GLU A 78 -7.92 -16.63 0.52
CA GLU A 78 -6.67 -16.19 1.13
C GLU A 78 -5.47 -16.82 0.43
N PHE A 79 -4.53 -15.98 0.01
CA PHE A 79 -3.23 -16.41 -0.51
C PHE A 79 -2.16 -15.96 0.47
N ARG A 80 -1.54 -16.91 1.17
CA ARG A 80 -0.62 -16.63 2.28
C ARG A 80 0.67 -17.41 2.20
N LEU A 81 1.77 -16.73 2.48
CA LEU A 81 3.06 -17.34 2.78
C LEU A 81 3.12 -17.67 4.27
N ASP A 82 2.80 -18.91 4.63
CA ASP A 82 2.84 -19.35 6.03
C ASP A 82 4.25 -19.66 6.50
N ASN A 83 4.62 -19.12 7.66
CA ASN A 83 5.91 -19.35 8.33
C ASN A 83 7.14 -19.10 7.45
N TYR A 84 7.04 -18.19 6.48
CA TYR A 84 8.18 -17.83 5.64
C TYR A 84 9.22 -17.06 6.45
N ILE A 85 10.47 -17.54 6.39
CA ILE A 85 11.62 -16.88 7.01
C ILE A 85 12.25 -16.00 5.94
N VAL A 86 12.15 -14.68 6.12
CA VAL A 86 12.79 -13.71 5.23
C VAL A 86 14.31 -13.89 5.29
N PRO A 87 14.99 -14.14 4.16
CA PRO A 87 16.44 -14.25 4.11
C PRO A 87 17.14 -12.96 4.57
N SER A 88 18.41 -13.08 4.96
CA SER A 88 19.21 -11.92 5.41
C SER A 88 19.74 -11.05 4.27
N SER A 89 19.32 -11.28 3.02
CA SER A 89 19.71 -10.48 1.87
C SER A 89 19.00 -9.12 1.87
N ASP A 90 19.68 -8.10 1.35
CA ASP A 90 19.16 -6.72 1.30
C ASP A 90 17.81 -6.61 0.57
N THR A 91 17.56 -7.48 -0.41
CA THR A 91 16.29 -7.55 -1.13
C THR A 91 15.96 -9.01 -1.41
N THR A 92 14.69 -9.37 -1.21
CA THR A 92 14.19 -10.72 -1.48
C THR A 92 12.87 -10.62 -2.23
N TYR A 93 12.78 -11.32 -3.36
CA TYR A 93 11.52 -11.57 -4.07
C TYR A 93 11.19 -13.05 -3.93
N HIS A 94 10.09 -13.35 -3.24
CA HIS A 94 9.63 -14.73 -3.03
C HIS A 94 8.35 -14.97 -3.82
N CYS A 95 8.29 -16.08 -4.54
CA CYS A 95 7.17 -16.43 -5.42
C CYS A 95 6.59 -17.78 -5.00
N LYS A 96 5.25 -17.85 -4.96
CA LYS A 96 4.52 -19.07 -4.67
C LYS A 96 3.31 -19.21 -5.58
N ILE A 97 3.13 -20.41 -6.15
CA ILE A 97 1.93 -20.77 -6.88
C ILE A 97 0.86 -21.27 -5.90
N PHE A 98 -0.33 -20.70 -6.05
CA PHE A 98 -1.53 -21.17 -5.37
C PHE A 98 -2.49 -21.76 -6.40
N LYS A 99 -3.24 -22.79 -6.00
CA LYS A 99 -4.34 -23.28 -6.84
C LYS A 99 -5.48 -22.27 -6.81
N ALA A 100 -6.11 -22.08 -7.97
CA ALA A 100 -7.34 -21.34 -8.02
C ALA A 100 -8.41 -22.04 -7.14
N PRO A 101 -9.23 -21.28 -6.40
CA PRO A 101 -10.30 -21.83 -5.57
C PRO A 101 -11.32 -22.58 -6.44
N VAL A 102 -11.60 -23.83 -6.10
CA VAL A 102 -12.45 -24.75 -6.89
C VAL A 102 -13.91 -24.81 -6.43
N HIS A 103 -14.27 -24.10 -5.36
CA HIS A 103 -15.61 -24.17 -4.77
C HIS A 103 -16.65 -23.32 -5.51
N PHE A 104 -16.22 -22.48 -6.46
CA PHE A 104 -17.11 -21.65 -7.24
C PHE A 104 -17.73 -22.43 -8.41
N SER A 105 -19.07 -22.45 -8.47
CA SER A 105 -19.83 -23.10 -9.55
C SER A 105 -19.81 -22.32 -10.86
N MET A 106 -19.48 -21.03 -10.81
CA MET A 106 -19.33 -20.12 -11.94
C MET A 106 -18.03 -19.33 -11.79
N LYS A 107 -17.51 -18.74 -12.89
CA LYS A 107 -16.32 -17.89 -12.85
C LYS A 107 -16.56 -16.72 -11.87
N PRO A 108 -15.81 -16.63 -10.75
CA PRO A 108 -15.97 -15.54 -9.79
C PRO A 108 -15.36 -14.25 -10.34
N HIS A 109 -15.88 -13.11 -9.88
CA HIS A 109 -15.28 -11.80 -10.09
C HIS A 109 -14.67 -11.32 -8.78
N ALA A 110 -13.36 -11.05 -8.78
CA ALA A 110 -12.71 -10.38 -7.66
C ALA A 110 -13.09 -8.90 -7.68
N ILE A 111 -13.82 -8.45 -6.65
CA ILE A 111 -14.30 -7.06 -6.54
C ILE A 111 -13.61 -6.27 -5.44
N ALA A 112 -12.95 -6.96 -4.50
CA ALA A 112 -12.26 -6.38 -3.37
C ALA A 112 -10.97 -7.17 -3.09
N CYS A 113 -9.98 -6.49 -2.52
CA CYS A 113 -8.71 -7.07 -2.14
C CYS A 113 -8.19 -6.38 -0.87
N GLU A 114 -7.86 -7.18 0.13
CA GLU A 114 -7.31 -6.72 1.40
C GLU A 114 -5.90 -7.28 1.61
N VAL A 115 -5.09 -6.53 2.34
CA VAL A 115 -3.71 -6.92 2.63
C VAL A 115 -3.56 -7.50 4.03
N LEU A 116 -3.03 -8.71 4.10
CA LEU A 116 -2.76 -9.43 5.34
C LEU A 116 -1.24 -9.45 5.61
N ILE A 117 -0.77 -8.50 6.41
CA ILE A 117 0.63 -8.48 6.90
C ILE A 117 0.60 -8.46 8.43
N ASP A 118 1.36 -9.36 9.06
CA ASP A 118 1.57 -9.35 10.52
C ASP A 118 2.10 -7.97 10.95
N LYS A 119 1.54 -7.43 12.03
CA LYS A 119 1.91 -6.11 12.54
C LYS A 119 3.42 -5.96 12.75
N ASN A 120 4.10 -7.03 13.17
CA ASN A 120 5.54 -7.02 13.43
C ASN A 120 6.39 -7.11 12.15
N ASN A 121 5.77 -7.44 11.01
CA ASN A 121 6.45 -7.63 9.72
C ASN A 121 6.15 -6.49 8.71
N ARG A 122 5.38 -5.48 9.09
CA ARG A 122 4.97 -4.38 8.19
C ARG A 122 6.14 -3.61 7.58
N ASP A 123 7.25 -3.51 8.31
CA ASP A 123 8.45 -2.81 7.84
C ASP A 123 9.30 -3.69 6.89
N LEU A 124 9.01 -4.98 6.77
CA LEU A 124 9.74 -5.93 5.93
C LEU A 124 9.11 -6.11 4.54
N VAL A 125 7.80 -5.88 4.40
CA VAL A 125 7.06 -6.11 3.15
C VAL A 125 6.82 -4.78 2.44
N HIS A 126 7.48 -4.57 1.30
CA HIS A 126 7.32 -3.34 0.51
C HIS A 126 6.26 -3.45 -0.59
N HIS A 127 6.17 -4.63 -1.23
CA HIS A 127 5.24 -4.92 -2.32
C HIS A 127 4.65 -6.32 -2.19
N MET A 128 3.43 -6.49 -2.68
CA MET A 128 2.84 -7.81 -2.96
C MET A 128 2.14 -7.76 -4.30
N LEU A 129 2.28 -8.81 -5.09
CA LEU A 129 1.70 -8.89 -6.43
C LEU A 129 1.04 -10.25 -6.60
N ILE A 130 -0.16 -10.26 -7.18
CA ILE A 130 -0.87 -11.48 -7.55
C ILE A 130 -0.99 -11.51 -9.06
N PHE A 131 -0.57 -12.62 -9.65
CA PHE A 131 -0.63 -12.87 -11.08
C PHE A 131 -1.56 -14.04 -11.38
N GLU A 132 -2.22 -13.99 -12.52
CA GLU A 132 -2.99 -15.10 -13.06
C GLU A 132 -2.13 -15.88 -14.07
N CYS A 133 -1.94 -17.17 -13.79
CA CYS A 133 -1.29 -18.08 -14.70
C CYS A 133 -2.24 -18.55 -15.80
N ASP A 134 -1.71 -18.82 -16.99
CA ASP A 134 -2.48 -19.47 -18.05
C ASP A 134 -2.91 -20.89 -17.58
N PRO A 135 -4.21 -21.25 -17.67
CA PRO A 135 -4.70 -22.57 -17.26
C PRO A 135 -4.08 -23.74 -18.04
N LEU A 136 -3.41 -23.49 -19.17
CA LEU A 136 -2.69 -24.49 -19.95
C LEU A 136 -1.34 -24.88 -19.32
N ILE A 137 -0.86 -24.14 -18.33
CA ILE A 137 0.37 -24.48 -17.60
C ILE A 137 0.06 -25.62 -16.63
N VAL A 138 0.81 -26.72 -16.77
CA VAL A 138 0.68 -27.87 -15.89
C VAL A 138 1.77 -27.82 -14.83
N PHE A 139 1.37 -27.60 -13.58
CA PHE A 139 2.24 -27.75 -12.41
C PHE A 139 2.07 -29.13 -11.79
N ASP A 140 3.12 -29.63 -11.13
CA ASP A 140 2.98 -30.81 -10.26
C ASP A 140 2.09 -30.45 -9.07
N ASN A 141 0.94 -31.09 -8.98
CA ASN A 141 -0.06 -30.85 -7.94
C ASN A 141 0.45 -31.14 -6.52
N ASN A 142 1.51 -31.95 -6.38
CA ASN A 142 2.12 -32.30 -5.11
C ASN A 142 3.32 -31.40 -4.76
N ASN A 143 3.84 -30.65 -5.72
CA ASN A 143 5.03 -29.82 -5.56
C ASN A 143 4.89 -28.53 -6.38
N LEU A 144 3.95 -27.68 -5.97
CA LEU A 144 3.76 -26.37 -6.58
C LEU A 144 5.00 -25.49 -6.31
N PRO A 145 5.42 -24.67 -7.30
CA PRO A 145 6.56 -23.78 -7.12
C PRO A 145 6.38 -22.84 -5.91
N ASP A 146 7.35 -22.84 -5.01
CA ASP A 146 7.41 -22.02 -3.80
C ASP A 146 8.89 -21.77 -3.46
N ASP A 147 9.46 -20.70 -4.01
CA ASP A 147 10.90 -20.38 -3.89
C ASP A 147 11.15 -18.90 -4.21
N LEU A 148 12.40 -18.46 -4.08
CA LEU A 148 12.87 -17.21 -4.64
C LEU A 148 12.44 -17.11 -6.10
N CYS A 149 11.85 -15.98 -6.47
CA CYS A 149 11.28 -15.78 -7.79
C CYS A 149 12.30 -16.13 -8.88
N ASP A 150 13.55 -15.68 -8.74
CA ASP A 150 14.65 -15.91 -9.68
C ASP A 150 14.89 -17.40 -10.00
N ASN A 151 14.73 -18.29 -9.03
CA ASN A 151 14.94 -19.72 -9.21
C ASN A 151 13.84 -20.37 -10.07
N ILE A 152 12.62 -19.84 -9.96
CA ILE A 152 11.41 -20.42 -10.57
C ILE A 152 10.83 -19.55 -11.70
N LEU A 153 11.50 -18.45 -12.09
CA LEU A 153 11.07 -17.55 -13.17
C LEU A 153 10.73 -18.29 -14.47
N HIS A 154 11.54 -19.29 -14.84
CA HIS A 154 11.32 -20.10 -16.05
C HIS A 154 9.99 -20.87 -16.03
N GLN A 155 9.47 -21.23 -14.85
CA GLN A 155 8.19 -21.91 -14.66
C GLN A 155 7.02 -20.92 -14.60
N LEU A 156 7.31 -19.66 -14.25
CA LEU A 156 6.32 -18.62 -13.99
C LEU A 156 6.20 -17.59 -15.13
N GLN A 157 7.01 -17.69 -16.17
CA GLN A 157 7.16 -16.65 -17.19
C GLN A 157 5.82 -16.25 -17.83
N SER A 158 4.94 -17.21 -18.09
CA SER A 158 3.60 -16.99 -18.64
C SER A 158 2.60 -16.44 -17.63
N CYS A 159 2.85 -16.55 -16.32
CA CYS A 159 1.99 -15.99 -15.28
C CYS A 159 2.15 -14.46 -15.19
N PHE A 160 3.35 -13.93 -15.40
CA PHE A 160 3.63 -12.49 -15.26
C PHE A 160 2.97 -11.59 -16.33
N VAL A 161 2.23 -12.18 -17.28
CA VAL A 161 1.51 -11.45 -18.32
C VAL A 161 0.22 -10.82 -17.79
N ASN A 162 -0.45 -11.49 -16.84
CA ASN A 162 -1.75 -11.07 -16.31
C ASN A 162 -1.64 -10.73 -14.82
N SER A 163 -1.50 -9.45 -14.49
CA SER A 163 -1.58 -9.00 -13.09
C SER A 163 -3.04 -8.94 -12.64
N ALA A 164 -3.39 -9.67 -11.59
CA ALA A 164 -4.73 -9.62 -10.98
C ALA A 164 -4.85 -8.43 -10.02
N THR A 165 -3.86 -8.25 -9.13
CA THR A 165 -3.84 -7.15 -8.17
C THR A 165 -2.41 -6.91 -7.67
N GLY A 166 -2.18 -5.73 -7.10
CA GLY A 166 -0.92 -5.36 -6.50
C GLY A 166 -1.11 -4.42 -5.32
N TRP A 167 -0.19 -4.51 -4.38
CA TRP A 167 -0.12 -3.62 -3.23
C TRP A 167 1.32 -3.11 -3.04
N ALA A 168 1.42 -1.89 -2.55
CA ALA A 168 2.67 -1.26 -2.15
C ALA A 168 2.46 -0.43 -0.89
N VAL A 169 3.55 -0.11 -0.18
CA VAL A 169 3.51 0.78 0.98
C VAL A 169 2.76 2.08 0.67
N GLY A 170 1.79 2.41 1.52
CA GLY A 170 0.91 3.57 1.35
C GLY A 170 -0.39 3.27 0.61
N GLY A 171 -0.53 2.08 0.01
CA GLY A 171 -1.79 1.59 -0.56
C GLY A 171 -2.78 1.13 0.52
N ASN A 172 -4.05 1.46 0.33
CA ASN A 172 -5.15 0.95 1.14
C ASN A 172 -5.77 -0.30 0.48
N ASP A 173 -6.64 -0.99 1.22
CA ASP A 173 -7.49 -2.04 0.66
C ASP A 173 -8.30 -1.51 -0.53
N VAL A 174 -8.50 -2.36 -1.53
CA VAL A 174 -9.44 -2.12 -2.62
C VAL A 174 -10.80 -2.62 -2.14
N ARG A 175 -11.76 -1.72 -1.96
CA ARG A 175 -13.10 -1.98 -1.44
C ARG A 175 -14.18 -1.47 -2.37
#